data_AF-A0A2I3FSP6-F1
#
_entry.id   AF-A0A2I3FSP6-F1
#
_cell.length_a   1.000
_cell.length_b   1.000
_cell.length_c   1.000
_cell.angle_alpha   90.00
_cell.angle_beta   90.00
_cell.angle_gamma   90.00
#
_symmetry.space_group_name_H-M   'P 1'
#
loop_
_entity.id
_entity.type
_entity.pdbx_description
1 polymer ?
#
loop_
_entity_poly.entity_id
_entity_poly.type
_entity_poly.pdbx_seq_one_letter_code
_entity_poly.pdbx_strand_id
1 'polypeptide(L)' 'MANHTVKDAHGIHRTNPQYLVEKISKLWKEECFGLTAELVVNKAVELRNAMY' A
#
# COMPACT_ATOMS: atom_id res chain seq x y z
N MET A 1 1.44 15.44 1.01
CA MET A 1 2.39 14.32 0.77
C MET A 1 1.59 13.12 0.30
N ALA A 2 2.00 12.43 -0.75
CA ALA A 2 1.25 11.27 -1.26
C ALA A 2 1.31 10.03 -0.36
N ASN A 3 2.21 10.00 0.64
CA ASN A 3 2.43 8.84 1.50
C ASN A 3 1.71 8.93 2.86
N HIS A 4 0.81 9.90 3.07
CA HIS A 4 0.00 9.91 4.30
C HIS A 4 -1.18 8.94 4.19
N THR A 5 -1.60 8.39 5.32
CA THR A 5 -2.84 7.62 5.41
C THR A 5 -4.02 8.49 5.00
N VAL A 6 -4.92 7.93 4.20
CA VAL A 6 -6.16 8.61 3.80
C VAL A 6 -6.99 8.99 5.03
N LYS A 7 -7.68 10.14 4.98
CA LYS A 7 -8.30 10.76 6.17
C LYS A 7 -9.46 9.96 6.75
N ASP A 8 -10.08 9.14 5.94
CA ASP A 8 -11.22 8.27 6.24
C ASP A 8 -10.78 6.87 6.72
N ALA A 9 -9.48 6.59 6.77
CA ALA A 9 -8.98 5.33 7.30
C ALA A 9 -9.26 5.20 8.80
N HIS A 10 -9.81 4.05 9.18
CA HIS A 10 -9.96 3.68 10.58
C HIS A 10 -8.61 3.31 11.19
N GLY A 11 -8.43 3.62 12.47
CA GLY A 11 -7.27 3.15 13.23
C GLY A 11 -7.29 1.64 13.39
N ILE A 12 -6.13 1.00 13.23
CA ILE A 12 -5.96 -0.45 13.42
C ILE A 12 -4.98 -0.64 14.57
N HIS A 13 -5.31 -1.55 15.51
CA HIS A 13 -4.56 -1.73 16.77
C HIS A 13 -4.32 -0.41 17.55
N ARG A 14 -5.32 0.50 17.54
CA ARG A 14 -5.25 1.83 18.19
C ARG A 14 -4.12 2.73 17.68
N THR A 15 -3.62 2.50 16.46
CA THR A 15 -2.62 3.34 15.83
C THR A 15 -2.97 3.62 14.36
N ASN A 16 -2.22 4.51 13.72
CA ASN A 16 -2.27 4.68 12.29
C ASN A 16 -1.84 3.36 11.62
N PRO A 17 -2.62 2.80 10.68
CA PRO A 17 -2.28 1.54 10.01
C PRO A 17 -0.88 1.50 9.38
N GLN A 18 -0.37 2.64 8.89
CA GLN A 18 0.97 2.71 8.30
C GLN A 18 2.10 2.49 9.33
N TYR A 19 1.85 2.75 10.62
CA TYR A 19 2.85 2.61 11.68
C TYR A 19 3.00 1.15 12.15
N LEU A 20 2.21 0.22 11.62
CA LEU A 20 2.37 -1.21 11.89
C LEU A 20 3.60 -1.81 11.20
N VAL A 21 4.21 -1.08 10.25
CA VAL A 21 5.41 -1.48 9.53
C VAL A 21 6.47 -0.39 9.69
N GLU A 22 7.70 -0.77 10.02
CA GLU A 22 8.78 0.18 10.33
C GLU A 22 9.20 1.05 9.13
N LYS A 23 9.16 0.49 7.91
CA LYS A 23 9.60 1.20 6.71
C LYS A 23 8.84 0.77 5.47
N ILE A 24 8.45 1.76 4.67
CA ILE A 24 7.81 1.55 3.38
C ILE A 24 8.85 1.04 2.37
N SER A 25 8.54 -0.03 1.64
CA SER A 25 9.46 -0.68 0.70
C SER A 25 9.73 0.18 -0.55
N LYS A 26 10.81 -0.14 -1.28
CA LYS A 26 11.16 0.55 -2.53
C LYS A 26 10.04 0.44 -3.58
N LEU A 27 9.42 -0.75 -3.68
CA LEU A 27 8.29 -1.02 -4.57
C LEU A 27 7.14 -0.01 -4.38
N TRP A 28 6.86 0.37 -3.14
CA TRP A 28 5.80 1.34 -2.85
C TRP A 28 6.03 2.71 -3.50
N LYS A 29 7.30 3.14 -3.57
CA LYS A 29 7.66 4.43 -4.16
C LYS A 29 7.60 4.43 -5.69
N GLU A 30 7.84 3.28 -6.31
CA GLU A 30 7.92 3.14 -7.77
C GLU A 30 6.58 2.74 -8.38
N GLU A 31 5.84 1.82 -7.75
CA GLU A 31 4.67 1.16 -8.35
C GLU A 31 3.34 1.49 -7.64
N CYS A 32 3.35 2.03 -6.41
CA CYS A 32 2.13 2.24 -5.61
C CYS A 32 1.66 3.71 -5.56
N PHE A 33 2.26 4.62 -6.31
CA PHE A 33 1.82 6.02 -6.34
C PHE A 33 0.42 6.13 -6.98
N GLY A 34 -0.55 6.66 -6.23
CA GLY A 34 -1.93 6.82 -6.71
C GLY A 34 -2.72 5.51 -6.81
N LEU A 35 -2.22 4.41 -6.24
CA LEU A 35 -2.90 3.13 -6.26
C LEU A 35 -4.20 3.19 -5.44
N THR A 36 -5.31 2.85 -6.07
CA THR A 36 -6.63 2.77 -5.41
C THR A 36 -6.93 1.34 -4.97
N ALA A 37 -7.90 1.16 -4.07
CA ALA A 37 -8.32 -0.17 -3.63
C ALA A 37 -8.69 -1.12 -4.79
N GLU A 38 -9.30 -0.57 -5.85
CA GLU A 38 -9.66 -1.33 -7.06
C GLU A 38 -8.44 -1.78 -7.87
N LEU A 39 -7.40 -0.95 -7.95
CA LEU A 39 -6.20 -1.24 -8.75
C LEU A 39 -5.21 -2.18 -8.04
N VAL A 40 -5.31 -2.33 -6.72
CA VAL A 40 -4.44 -3.24 -5.93
C VAL A 40 -4.53 -4.68 -6.45
N VAL A 41 -5.72 -5.16 -6.83
CA VAL A 41 -5.89 -6.54 -7.30
C VAL A 41 -5.13 -6.80 -8.60
N ASN A 42 -5.14 -5.84 -9.54
CA ASN A 42 -4.42 -5.97 -10.81
C ASN A 42 -2.91 -6.11 -10.55
N LYS A 43 -2.37 -5.28 -9.66
CA LYS A 43 -0.95 -5.32 -9.30
C LYS A 43 -0.57 -6.60 -8.57
N ALA A 44 -1.45 -7.13 -7.72
CA ALA A 44 -1.23 -8.42 -7.05
C ALA A 44 -1.19 -9.60 -8.03
N VAL A 45 -1.99 -9.58 -9.09
CA VAL A 45 -1.97 -10.59 -10.15
C VAL A 45 -0.65 -10.55 -10.92
N GLU A 46 -0.17 -9.36 -11.30
CA GLU A 46 1.13 -9.18 -11.96
C GLU A 46 2.28 -9.78 -11.13
N LEU A 47 2.31 -9.51 -9.83
CA LEU A 47 3.34 -10.03 -8.92
C LEU A 47 3.34 -11.56 -8.83
N ARG A 48 2.16 -12.20 -8.83
CA ARG A 48 2.06 -13.66 -8.82
C ARG A 48 2.60 -14.27 -10.11
N ASN A 49 2.31 -13.66 -11.26
CA ASN A 49 2.73 -14.16 -12.56
C ASN A 49 4.23 -13.96 -12.81
N ALA A 50 4.85 -12.94 -12.21
CA ALA A 50 6.29 -12.71 -12.29
C ALA A 50 7.14 -13.70 -11.45
N MET A 51 6.51 -14.49 -10.58
CA MET A 51 7.17 -15.48 -9.72
C MET A 51 7.21 -16.91 -10.31
N TYR A 52 6.69 -17.12 -11.53
CA TYR A 52 6.70 -18.40 -12.25
C TYR A 52 7.49 -18.31 -13.56
#